data_AF-A0A959DRC5-F1
#
_entry.id   AF-A0A959DRC5-F1
#
_cell.length_a   1.000
_cell.length_b   1.000
_cell.length_c   1.000
_cell.angle_alpha   90.00
_cell.angle_beta   90.00
_cell.angle_gamma   90.00
#
_symmetry.space_group_name_H-M   'P 1'
#
loop_
_entity.id
_entity.type
_entity.pdbx_description
1 polymer ?
#
loop_
_entity_poly.entity_id
_entity_poly.type
_entity_poly.pdbx_seq_one_letter_code
_entity_poly.pdbx_strand_id
1 'polypeptide(L)'
;EPTAPDPPGGSTDVGDVSWIVPEISLVVTTAPVATPWHAWPVVACGGMSIGHKGMLYAAKALGLTMMDLFMQPQTLQEMKAEFMERKGDQTYEAMLPAGPPPIPEKN
;
A
#
# COMPACT_ATOMS: atom_id res chain seq x y z
N GLU A 1 -10.59 -14.50 -9.81
CA GLU A 1 -10.43 -15.22 -8.53
C GLU A 1 -11.19 -14.44 -7.47
N PRO A 2 -12.04 -15.08 -6.65
CA PRO A 2 -12.63 -14.41 -5.49
C PRO A 2 -11.54 -14.03 -4.48
N THR A 3 -11.71 -12.92 -3.76
CA THR A 3 -10.79 -12.52 -2.69
C THR A 3 -10.78 -13.61 -1.61
N ALA A 4 -9.59 -14.04 -1.19
CA ALA A 4 -9.45 -15.00 -0.09
C ALA A 4 -10.12 -14.44 1.19
N PRO A 5 -10.71 -15.29 2.05
CA PRO A 5 -11.37 -14.83 3.28
C PRO A 5 -10.37 -14.17 4.25
N ASP A 6 -9.14 -14.69 4.32
CA ASP A 6 -8.04 -14.15 5.14
C ASP A 6 -6.77 -14.04 4.28
N PRO A 7 -6.64 -12.99 3.44
CA PRO A 7 -5.45 -12.83 2.63
C PRO A 7 -4.24 -12.50 3.53
N PRO A 8 -3.05 -13.05 3.26
CA PRO A 8 -1.85 -12.65 3.96
C PRO A 8 -1.63 -11.14 3.78
N GLY A 9 -1.56 -10.41 4.89
CA GLY A 9 -1.55 -8.95 4.90
C GLY A 9 -0.28 -8.34 5.51
N GLY A 10 -0.03 -7.08 5.18
CA GLY A 10 0.94 -6.23 5.88
C GLY A 10 0.26 -5.43 7.00
N SER A 11 1.08 -4.79 7.84
CA SER A 11 0.62 -3.75 8.77
C SER A 11 1.16 -2.42 8.28
N THR A 12 0.28 -1.61 7.69
CA THR A 12 0.63 -0.34 7.03
C THR A 12 -0.49 0.68 7.25
N ASP A 13 -0.12 1.95 7.43
CA ASP A 13 -1.03 3.08 7.56
C ASP A 13 -1.85 3.34 6.28
N VAL A 14 -1.36 2.87 5.12
CA VAL A 14 -2.08 2.90 3.85
C VAL A 14 -3.44 2.18 3.95
N GLY A 15 -3.57 1.21 4.85
CA GLY A 15 -4.86 0.56 5.14
C GLY A 15 -5.94 1.54 5.54
N ASP A 16 -5.62 2.53 6.39
CA ASP A 16 -6.55 3.58 6.79
C ASP A 16 -6.94 4.48 5.62
N VAL A 17 -5.96 4.88 4.80
CA VAL A 17 -6.18 5.71 3.60
C VAL A 17 -7.10 4.99 2.60
N SER A 18 -6.95 3.68 2.47
CA SER A 18 -7.73 2.85 1.54
C SER A 18 -9.23 2.80 1.87
N TRP A 19 -9.64 3.20 3.08
CA TRP A 19 -11.06 3.36 3.44
C TRP A 19 -11.64 4.73 3.07
N ILE A 20 -10.78 5.71 2.77
CA ILE A 20 -11.17 7.10 2.51
C ILE A 20 -11.19 7.38 1.00
N VAL A 21 -10.22 6.83 0.26
CA VAL A 21 -10.06 7.03 -1.18
C VAL A 21 -9.66 5.72 -1.88
N PRO A 22 -9.95 5.56 -3.19
CA PRO A 22 -9.42 4.44 -3.95
C PRO A 22 -7.89 4.39 -3.88
N GLU A 23 -7.33 3.21 -3.61
CA GLU A 23 -5.91 2.99 -3.39
C GLU A 23 -5.38 1.92 -4.36
N ILE A 24 -4.15 2.10 -4.82
CA ILE A 24 -3.43 1.11 -5.63
C ILE A 24 -2.06 0.88 -4.99
N SER A 25 -1.82 -0.35 -4.55
CA SER A 25 -0.54 -0.80 -4.01
C SER A 25 0.20 -1.68 -5.01
N LEU A 26 1.53 -1.62 -4.97
CA LEU A 26 2.42 -2.42 -5.82
C LEU A 26 3.50 -3.10 -4.98
N VAL A 27 3.68 -4.40 -5.19
CA VAL A 27 4.81 -5.17 -4.64
C VAL A 27 5.77 -5.53 -5.77
N VAL A 28 7.06 -5.25 -5.57
CA VAL A 28 8.12 -5.56 -6.54
C VAL A 28 9.22 -6.38 -5.84
N THR A 29 9.83 -7.30 -6.59
CA THR A 29 10.96 -8.09 -6.10
C THR A 29 12.19 -7.22 -5.86
N THR A 30 12.54 -7.03 -4.59
CA THR A 30 13.75 -6.32 -4.14
C THR A 30 14.68 -7.20 -3.29
N ALA A 31 14.26 -8.43 -2.99
CA ALA A 31 15.03 -9.44 -2.27
C ALA A 31 14.78 -10.83 -2.88
N PRO A 32 15.68 -11.82 -2.67
CA PRO A 32 15.48 -13.20 -3.11
C PRO A 32 14.20 -13.82 -2.53
N VAL A 33 13.66 -14.80 -3.25
CA VAL A 33 12.49 -15.56 -2.80
C VAL A 33 12.72 -16.17 -1.41
N ALA A 34 11.65 -16.21 -0.61
CA ALA A 34 11.64 -16.74 0.76
C ALA A 34 12.57 -16.01 1.76
N THR A 35 13.09 -14.83 1.41
CA THR A 35 13.78 -13.98 2.39
C THR A 35 12.79 -13.49 3.44
N PRO A 36 13.07 -13.65 4.75
CA PRO A 36 12.18 -13.14 5.78
C PRO A 36 12.20 -11.60 5.80
N TRP A 37 11.02 -10.99 5.72
CA TRP A 37 10.85 -9.54 5.90
C TRP A 37 11.17 -9.15 7.35
N HIS A 38 11.69 -7.93 7.55
CA HIS A 38 12.24 -7.44 8.84
C HIS A 38 13.56 -8.13 9.29
N ALA A 39 14.33 -8.69 8.36
CA ALA A 39 15.62 -9.32 8.67
C ALA A 39 16.81 -8.67 7.93
N TRP A 40 18.02 -8.89 8.45
CA TRP A 40 19.28 -8.39 7.88
C TRP A 40 19.50 -8.68 6.38
N PRO A 41 19.10 -9.84 5.83
CA PRO A 41 19.24 -10.08 4.39
C PRO A 41 18.48 -9.06 3.54
N VAL A 42 17.31 -8.56 4.00
CA VAL A 42 16.55 -7.51 3.29
C VAL A 42 17.30 -6.19 3.31
N VAL A 43 17.92 -5.85 4.46
CA VAL A 43 18.77 -4.64 4.60
C VAL A 43 19.92 -4.70 3.60
N ALA A 44 20.62 -5.83 3.52
CA ALA A 44 21.72 -6.02 2.58
C ALA A 44 21.23 -5.89 1.12
N CYS A 45 20.10 -6.51 0.77
CA CYS A 45 19.54 -6.45 -0.58
C CYS A 45 19.17 -5.03 -1.01
N GLY A 46 18.71 -4.19 -0.08
CA GLY A 46 18.36 -2.79 -0.34
C GLY A 46 19.53 -1.97 -0.90
N GLY A 47 20.75 -2.21 -0.41
CA GLY A 47 21.97 -1.55 -0.89
C GLY A 47 22.62 -2.19 -2.12
N MET A 48 22.04 -3.27 -2.64
CA MET A 48 22.58 -4.03 -3.77
C MET A 48 21.81 -3.75 -5.07
N SER A 49 22.35 -4.24 -6.18
CA SER A 49 21.75 -4.04 -7.50
C SER A 49 20.31 -4.57 -7.61
N ILE A 50 19.93 -5.60 -6.86
CA ILE A 50 18.55 -6.11 -6.82
C ILE A 50 17.57 -5.09 -6.23
N GLY A 51 17.92 -4.46 -5.11
CA GLY A 51 17.13 -3.40 -4.49
C GLY A 51 16.96 -2.20 -5.41
N HIS A 52 18.06 -1.69 -6.00
CA HIS A 52 18.02 -0.54 -6.90
C HIS A 52 17.23 -0.81 -8.19
N LYS A 53 17.38 -2.00 -8.80
CA LYS A 53 16.61 -2.37 -9.99
C LYS A 53 15.12 -2.52 -9.67
N GLY A 54 14.78 -3.14 -8.54
CA GLY A 54 13.40 -3.25 -8.08
C GLY A 54 12.78 -1.87 -7.81
N MET A 55 13.51 -0.97 -7.15
CA MET A 55 13.07 0.41 -6.90
C MET A 55 12.78 1.17 -8.21
N LEU A 56 13.69 1.10 -9.20
CA LEU A 56 13.48 1.76 -10.49
C LEU A 56 12.30 1.16 -11.26
N TYR A 57 12.09 -0.16 -11.16
CA TYR A 57 10.93 -0.81 -11.75
C TYR A 57 9.63 -0.36 -11.09
N ALA A 58 9.58 -0.33 -9.75
CA ALA A 58 8.43 0.13 -8.99
C ALA A 58 8.06 1.59 -9.36
N ALA A 59 9.06 2.48 -9.40
CA ALA A 59 8.85 3.87 -9.77
C ALA A 59 8.27 4.03 -11.18
N LYS A 60 8.78 3.27 -12.15
CA LYS A 60 8.25 3.30 -13.53
C LYS A 60 6.84 2.75 -13.62
N ALA A 61 6.56 1.63 -12.95
CA ALA A 61 5.25 1.02 -12.96
C ALA A 61 4.20 1.96 -12.35
N LEU A 62 4.46 2.50 -11.15
CA LEU A 62 3.57 3.47 -10.51
C LEU A 62 3.39 4.74 -11.34
N GLY A 63 4.47 5.27 -11.93
CA GLY A 63 4.40 6.45 -12.79
C GLY A 63 3.58 6.23 -14.06
N LEU A 64 3.71 5.08 -14.70
CA LEU A 64 2.91 4.72 -15.89
C LEU A 64 1.45 4.46 -15.52
N THR A 65 1.16 3.79 -14.40
CA THR A 65 -0.21 3.64 -13.89
C THR A 65 -0.85 4.99 -13.63
N MET A 66 -0.13 5.93 -13.01
CA MET A 66 -0.61 7.30 -12.83
C MET A 66 -0.90 7.94 -14.19
N MET A 67 0.04 7.89 -15.15
CA MET A 67 -0.16 8.44 -16.49
C MET A 67 -1.43 7.89 -17.16
N ASP A 68 -1.64 6.57 -17.10
CA ASP A 68 -2.83 5.92 -17.67
C ASP A 68 -4.11 6.46 -17.04
N LEU A 69 -4.17 6.59 -15.71
CA LEU A 69 -5.33 7.15 -15.00
C LEU A 69 -5.59 8.62 -15.35
N PHE A 70 -4.53 9.41 -15.58
CA PHE A 70 -4.65 10.81 -16.01
C PHE A 70 -5.15 10.92 -17.46
N MET A 71 -4.75 10.00 -18.33
CA MET A 71 -5.13 10.01 -19.74
C MET A 71 -6.49 9.36 -20.01
N GLN A 72 -6.99 8.52 -19.11
CA GLN A 72 -8.22 7.75 -19.24
C GLN A 72 -9.23 8.13 -18.15
N PRO A 73 -9.93 9.28 -18.30
CA PRO A 73 -10.84 9.79 -17.27
C PRO A 73 -12.00 8.84 -16.95
N GLN A 74 -12.42 8.02 -17.91
CA GLN A 74 -13.46 7.02 -17.70
C GLN A 74 -13.02 5.95 -16.68
N THR A 75 -11.80 5.41 -16.80
CA THR A 75 -11.26 4.42 -15.85
C THR A 75 -11.20 4.99 -14.42
N LEU A 76 -10.82 6.25 -14.27
CA LEU A 76 -10.83 6.93 -12.97
C LEU A 76 -12.24 7.06 -12.39
N GLN A 77 -13.26 7.33 -13.22
CA GLN A 77 -14.65 7.39 -12.79
C GLN A 77 -15.17 6.00 -12.37
N GLU A 78 -14.87 4.97 -13.14
CA GLU A 78 -15.24 3.58 -12.84
C GLU A 78 -14.61 3.12 -11.52
N MET A 79 -13.32 3.38 -11.30
CA MET A 79 -12.63 3.05 -10.06
C MET A 79 -13.26 3.74 -8.84
N LYS A 80 -13.66 5.02 -8.98
CA LYS A 80 -14.36 5.75 -7.90
C LYS A 80 -15.75 5.18 -7.64
N ALA A 81 -16.47 4.79 -8.69
CA ALA A 81 -17.80 4.18 -8.55
C ALA A 81 -17.72 2.83 -7.84
N GLU A 82 -16.80 1.96 -8.26
CA GLU A 82 -16.54 0.67 -7.61
C GLU A 82 -16.15 0.85 -6.14
N PHE A 83 -15.27 1.81 -5.84
CA PHE A 83 -14.88 2.11 -4.46
C PHE A 83 -16.08 2.49 -3.59
N MET A 84 -16.97 3.36 -4.07
CA MET A 84 -18.16 3.77 -3.33
C MET A 84 -19.14 2.60 -3.14
N GLU A 85 -19.30 1.75 -4.15
CA GLU A 85 -20.11 0.54 -4.07
C GLU A 85 -19.56 -0.45 -3.02
N ARG A 86 -18.25 -0.73 -3.03
CA ARG A 86 -17.62 -1.66 -2.09
C ARG A 86 -17.54 -1.12 -0.66
N LYS A 87 -17.27 0.18 -0.49
CA LYS A 87 -17.26 0.83 0.83
C LYS A 87 -18.66 0.86 1.44
N GLY A 88 -19.68 1.04 0.61
CA GLY A 88 -21.06 1.24 1.04
C GLY A 88 -21.16 2.40 2.04
N ASP A 89 -22.03 2.21 3.03
CA ASP A 89 -22.32 3.22 4.07
C ASP A 89 -21.29 3.27 5.20
N GLN A 90 -20.23 2.44 5.15
CA GLN A 90 -19.21 2.42 6.18
C GLN A 90 -18.45 3.75 6.20
N THR A 91 -18.34 4.34 7.39
CA THR A 91 -17.55 5.55 7.62
C THR A 91 -16.29 5.14 8.37
N TYR A 92 -15.13 5.51 7.83
CA TYR A 92 -13.85 5.23 8.48
C TYR A 92 -13.77 5.98 9.81
N GLU A 93 -13.49 5.23 10.88
CA GLU A 93 -13.14 5.77 12.19
C GLU A 93 -11.75 5.29 12.56
N ALA A 94 -10.86 6.22 12.92
CA ALA A 94 -9.51 5.88 13.31
C ALA A 94 -9.51 5.04 14.59
N MET A 95 -8.72 3.97 14.60
CA MET A 95 -8.54 3.15 15.81
C MET A 95 -7.79 3.91 16.91
N LEU A 96 -7.03 4.93 16.53
CA LEU A 96 -6.30 5.78 17.46
C LEU A 96 -7.18 6.95 17.91
N PRO A 97 -7.13 7.31 19.21
CA PRO A 97 -7.82 8.49 19.71
C PRO A 97 -7.23 9.77 19.10
N ALA A 98 -8.06 10.80 18.99
CA ALA A 98 -7.59 12.11 18.56
C ALA A 98 -6.59 12.70 19.57
N GLY A 99 -5.46 13.20 19.08
CA GLY A 99 -4.46 13.88 19.90
C GLY A 99 -3.03 13.37 19.67
N PRO A 100 -2.03 13.98 20.31
CA PRO A 100 -0.66 13.47 20.28
C PRO A 100 -0.58 12.10 20.96
N PRO A 101 0.42 11.27 20.61
CA PRO A 101 0.63 9.99 21.29
C PRO A 101 0.80 10.22 22.79
N PRO A 102 0.28 9.33 23.64
CA PRO A 102 0.44 9.45 25.08
C PRO A 102 1.93 9.45 25.42
N ILE A 103 2.38 10.51 26.08
CA ILE A 103 3.75 10.60 26.60
C ILE A 103 3.77 9.78 27.89
N PRO A 104 4.60 8.73 28.01
CA PRO A 104 4.72 8.01 29.27
C PRO A 104 5.13 8.97 30.39
N GLU A 105 4.44 8.90 31.53
CA GLU A 105 4.93 9.60 32.72
C GLU A 105 6.33 9.10 33.04
N LYS A 106 7.27 10.01 33.31
CA LYS A 106 8.61 9.62 33.77
C LYS A 106 8.46 8.92 35.12
N ASN A 107 8.81 7.64 35.16
CA ASN A 107 9.12 6.94 36.41
C ASN A 107 10.25 7.65 37.16
#